data_AF-A0A6M0B2Q5-F1
#
_entry.id   AF-A0A6M0B2Q5-F1
#
_cell.length_a   1.000
_cell.length_b   1.000
_cell.length_c   1.000
_cell.angle_alpha   90.00
_cell.angle_beta   90.00
_cell.angle_gamma   90.00
#
_symmetry.space_group_name_H-M   'P 1'
#
loop_
_entity.id
_entity.type
_entity.pdbx_description
1 polymer ?
#
loop_
_entity_poly.entity_id
_entity_poly.type
_entity_poly.pdbx_seq_one_letter_code
_entity_poly.pdbx_strand_id
1 'polypeptide(L)'
;MSPKPKDRIEAFIDLIKYQPSIFLEENRIDLKQQIEKFPEDVEALSNAISSWCLKHPNIFTALRDKLDSLDSMLGSIPGEQKGPAESNPKPKPEDYKPLLKNQVRESFPETTPETTKEQKPSDSNK
;
A
#
# COMPACT_ATOMS: atom_id res chain seq x y z
N MET A 1 -2.76 -17.83 12.60
CA MET A 1 -1.73 -16.95 13.20
C MET A 1 -2.14 -15.51 12.91
N SER A 2 -2.07 -14.58 13.86
CA SER A 2 -2.36 -13.16 13.54
C SER A 2 -1.16 -12.58 12.79
N PRO A 3 -1.35 -11.90 11.64
CA PRO A 3 -0.25 -11.33 10.88
C PRO A 3 0.44 -10.25 11.71
N LYS A 4 1.78 -10.16 11.62
CA LYS A 4 2.55 -9.20 12.41
C LYS A 4 2.14 -7.77 12.03
N PRO A 5 2.21 -6.81 12.98
CA PRO A 5 1.81 -5.44 12.71
C PRO A 5 2.49 -4.81 11.49
N LYS A 6 3.80 -5.04 11.33
CA LYS A 6 4.62 -4.55 10.20
C LYS A 6 4.17 -5.15 8.87
N ASP A 7 4.02 -6.47 8.80
CA ASP A 7 3.61 -7.17 7.58
C ASP A 7 2.25 -6.68 7.08
N ARG A 8 1.33 -6.35 8.00
CA ARG A 8 0.03 -5.76 7.67
C ARG A 8 0.16 -4.36 7.06
N ILE A 9 1.00 -3.52 7.64
CA ILE A 9 1.22 -2.17 7.11
C ILE A 9 1.88 -2.25 5.72
N GLU A 10 2.92 -3.07 5.57
CA GLU A 10 3.60 -3.29 4.28
C GLU A 10 2.63 -3.84 3.22
N ALA A 11 1.82 -4.85 3.58
CA ALA A 11 0.82 -5.41 2.67
C ALA A 11 -0.22 -4.35 2.25
N PHE A 12 -0.63 -3.47 3.17
CA PHE A 12 -1.57 -2.40 2.86
C PHE A 12 -0.95 -1.31 1.97
N ILE A 13 0.31 -0.93 2.21
CA ILE A 13 1.07 -0.01 1.33
C ILE A 13 1.16 -0.60 -0.08
N ASP A 14 1.53 -1.87 -0.21
CA ASP A 14 1.58 -2.54 -1.51
C ASP A 14 0.20 -2.60 -2.19
N LEU A 15 -0.87 -2.78 -1.42
CA LEU A 15 -2.22 -2.79 -1.96
C LEU A 15 -2.57 -1.45 -2.61
N ILE A 16 -2.20 -0.34 -1.96
CA ILE A 16 -2.35 1.02 -2.50
C ILE A 16 -1.48 1.21 -3.75
N LYS A 17 -0.27 0.66 -3.76
CA LYS A 17 0.69 0.80 -4.86
C LYS A 17 0.30 0.00 -6.10
N TYR A 18 -0.03 -1.28 -5.93
CA TYR A 18 -0.20 -2.24 -7.02
C TYR A 18 -1.67 -2.51 -7.39
N GLN A 19 -2.60 -2.21 -6.48
CA GLN A 19 -4.04 -2.38 -6.71
C GLN A 19 -4.87 -1.13 -6.38
N PRO A 20 -4.49 0.09 -6.84
CA PRO A 20 -5.24 1.31 -6.53
C PRO A 20 -6.70 1.27 -7.02
N SER A 21 -7.00 0.43 -8.01
CA SER A 21 -8.35 0.28 -8.61
C SER A 21 -9.40 -0.26 -7.64
N ILE A 22 -9.01 -0.99 -6.57
CA ILE A 22 -9.98 -1.49 -5.57
C ILE A 22 -10.45 -0.38 -4.62
N PHE A 23 -9.70 0.73 -4.57
CA PHE A 23 -10.05 1.90 -3.77
C PHE A 23 -10.97 2.79 -4.60
N LEU A 24 -12.27 2.80 -4.26
CA LEU A 24 -13.25 3.74 -4.81
C LEU A 24 -12.93 5.18 -4.37
N GLU A 25 -13.48 6.16 -5.08
CA GLU A 25 -13.30 7.59 -4.78
C GLU A 25 -13.56 7.91 -3.30
N GLU A 26 -14.67 7.43 -2.75
CA GLU A 26 -15.03 7.61 -1.33
C GLU A 26 -13.99 7.00 -0.38
N ASN A 27 -13.45 5.83 -0.71
CA ASN A 27 -12.42 5.16 0.07
C ASN A 27 -11.11 5.96 0.05
N ARG A 28 -10.78 6.57 -1.10
CA ARG A 28 -9.57 7.40 -1.25
C ARG A 28 -9.67 8.68 -0.43
N ILE A 29 -10.83 9.35 -0.47
CA ILE A 29 -11.10 10.56 0.30
C ILE A 29 -11.06 10.26 1.80
N ASP A 30 -11.76 9.21 2.24
CA ASP A 30 -11.76 8.84 3.65
C ASP A 30 -10.35 8.42 4.09
N LEU A 31 -9.63 7.60 3.33
CA LEU A 31 -8.26 7.20 3.66
C LEU A 31 -7.32 8.40 3.83
N LYS A 32 -7.41 9.40 2.95
CA LYS A 32 -6.65 10.67 3.05
C LYS A 32 -6.98 11.45 4.33
N GLN A 33 -8.20 11.39 4.83
CA GLN A 33 -8.58 12.03 6.09
C GLN A 33 -8.18 11.20 7.33
N GLN A 34 -8.25 9.87 7.23
CA GLN A 34 -7.92 8.98 8.33
C GLN A 34 -6.41 8.91 8.58
N ILE A 35 -5.59 8.98 7.53
CA ILE A 35 -4.13 8.85 7.65
C ILE A 35 -3.49 9.95 8.51
N GLU A 36 -4.07 11.16 8.52
CA GLU A 36 -3.62 12.25 9.39
C GLU A 36 -3.81 11.90 10.87
N LYS A 37 -4.89 11.18 11.18
CA LYS A 37 -5.28 10.76 12.53
C LYS A 37 -4.61 9.46 12.98
N PHE A 38 -3.95 8.74 12.06
CA PHE A 38 -3.30 7.49 12.41
C PHE A 38 -2.13 7.72 13.38
N PRO A 39 -1.92 6.84 14.36
CA PRO A 39 -0.80 6.93 15.28
C PRO A 39 0.52 6.60 14.58
N GLU A 40 1.65 7.04 15.16
CA GLU A 40 2.99 6.75 14.66
C GLU A 40 3.52 5.39 15.13
N ASP A 41 2.99 4.88 16.25
CA ASP A 41 3.32 3.56 16.75
C ASP A 41 2.87 2.46 15.78
N VAL A 42 3.75 1.49 15.50
CA VAL A 42 3.52 0.43 14.51
C VAL A 42 2.33 -0.46 14.87
N GLU A 43 2.16 -0.82 16.14
CA GLU A 43 1.06 -1.68 16.55
C GLU A 43 -0.27 -0.93 16.45
N ALA A 44 -0.29 0.30 16.97
CA ALA A 44 -1.46 1.16 16.90
C ALA A 44 -1.82 1.53 15.45
N LEU A 45 -0.83 1.75 14.57
CA LEU A 45 -1.01 2.04 13.15
C LEU A 45 -1.60 0.84 12.42
N SER A 46 -1.05 -0.35 12.67
CA SER A 46 -1.57 -1.61 12.13
C SER A 46 -3.02 -1.84 12.54
N ASN A 47 -3.35 -1.56 13.81
CA ASN A 47 -4.70 -1.69 14.32
C ASN A 47 -5.65 -0.63 13.71
N ALA A 48 -5.18 0.60 13.52
CA ALA A 48 -5.94 1.66 12.86
C ALA A 48 -6.27 1.31 11.41
N ILE A 49 -5.27 0.82 10.64
CA ILE A 49 -5.47 0.32 9.27
C ILE A 49 -6.48 -0.83 9.25
N SER A 50 -6.38 -1.76 10.20
CA SER A 50 -7.31 -2.89 10.30
C SER A 50 -8.73 -2.42 10.55
N SER A 51 -8.90 -1.53 11.52
CA SER A 51 -10.20 -0.96 11.89
C SER A 51 -10.81 -0.16 10.74
N TRP A 52 -9.97 0.50 9.95
CA TRP A 52 -10.40 1.17 8.73
C TRP A 52 -10.83 0.16 7.65
N CYS A 53 -10.00 -0.84 7.35
CA CYS A 53 -10.32 -1.86 6.35
C CYS A 53 -11.62 -2.60 6.65
N LEU A 54 -11.95 -2.84 7.93
CA LEU A 54 -13.22 -3.48 8.33
C LEU A 54 -14.47 -2.72 7.84
N LYS A 55 -14.36 -1.41 7.60
CA LYS A 55 -15.44 -0.60 7.01
C LYS A 55 -15.54 -0.74 5.49
N HIS A 56 -14.49 -1.24 4.85
CA HIS A 56 -14.36 -1.38 3.40
C HIS A 56 -14.10 -2.86 3.03
N PRO A 57 -15.14 -3.69 2.95
CA PRO A 57 -15.01 -5.15 2.86
C PRO A 57 -14.19 -5.63 1.65
N ASN A 58 -14.25 -4.93 0.52
CA ASN A 58 -13.44 -5.26 -0.67
C ASN A 58 -11.93 -5.08 -0.41
N ILE A 59 -11.56 -4.01 0.29
CA ILE A 59 -10.17 -3.71 0.64
C ILE A 59 -9.69 -4.67 1.73
N PHE A 60 -10.55 -4.96 2.72
CA PHE A 60 -10.25 -5.95 3.76
C PHE A 60 -9.98 -7.33 3.19
N THR A 61 -10.79 -7.76 2.21
CA THR A 61 -10.61 -9.04 1.53
C THR A 61 -9.27 -9.07 0.82
N ALA A 62 -8.97 -8.08 -0.03
CA ALA A 62 -7.70 -8.02 -0.75
C ALA A 62 -6.47 -7.93 0.18
N LEU A 63 -6.59 -7.24 1.32
CA LEU A 63 -5.54 -7.22 2.35
C LEU A 63 -5.33 -8.61 2.97
N ARG A 64 -6.41 -9.35 3.25
CA ARG A 64 -6.33 -10.71 3.79
C ARG A 64 -5.71 -11.67 2.79
N ASP A 65 -6.13 -11.65 1.53
CA ASP A 65 -5.54 -12.48 0.47
C ASP A 65 -4.02 -12.24 0.36
N LYS A 66 -3.58 -10.99 0.44
CA LYS A 66 -2.16 -10.65 0.41
C LYS A 66 -1.38 -11.16 1.62
N LEU A 67 -1.99 -11.09 2.80
CA LEU A 67 -1.39 -11.60 4.04
C LEU A 67 -1.33 -13.13 4.08
N ASP A 68 -2.37 -13.79 3.57
CA ASP A 68 -2.44 -15.24 3.43
C ASP A 68 -1.39 -15.76 2.43
N SER A 69 -1.22 -15.06 1.31
CA SER A 69 -0.15 -15.35 0.34
C SER A 69 1.25 -15.19 0.94
N LEU A 70 1.45 -14.21 1.83
CA LEU A 70 2.73 -14.00 2.51
C LEU A 70 3.05 -15.13 3.50
N ASP A 71 2.03 -15.57 4.25
CA ASP A 71 2.13 -16.71 5.17
C ASP A 71 2.39 -18.02 4.40
N SER A 72 1.68 -18.23 3.29
CA SER A 72 1.85 -19.39 2.40
C SER A 72 3.25 -19.49 1.78
N MET A 73 3.87 -18.36 1.42
CA MET A 73 5.28 -18.31 0.97
C MET A 73 6.27 -18.64 2.09
N LEU A 74 5.95 -18.32 3.35
CA LEU A 74 6.78 -18.65 4.51
C LEU A 74 6.61 -20.10 4.97
N GLY A 75 5.41 -20.67 4.79
CA GLY A 75 5.06 -22.04 5.17
C GLY A 75 5.49 -23.12 4.17
N SER A 76 5.86 -22.74 2.95
CA SER A 76 6.24 -23.67 1.88
C SER A 76 7.72 -23.58 1.54
N ILE A 77 8.59 -24.31 2.26
CA ILE A 77 9.81 -24.87 1.67
C ILE A 77 10.33 -26.07 2.48
N PRO A 78 10.42 -27.26 1.88
CA PRO A 78 11.66 -28.02 1.85
C PRO A 78 12.43 -27.64 0.58
N GLY A 79 13.44 -26.78 0.73
CA GLY A 79 14.47 -26.55 -0.30
C GLY A 79 14.33 -25.27 -1.13
N GLU A 80 15.24 -24.33 -0.87
CA GLU A 80 15.83 -23.38 -1.83
C GLU A 80 14.92 -22.58 -2.77
N GLN A 81 14.73 -21.29 -2.47
CA GLN A 81 15.17 -20.21 -3.37
C GLN A 81 15.27 -18.90 -2.59
N LYS A 82 16.47 -18.63 -2.06
CA LYS A 82 16.86 -17.31 -1.57
C LYS A 82 17.13 -16.44 -2.79
N GLY A 83 16.07 -15.84 -3.36
CA GLY A 83 16.24 -14.69 -4.24
C GLY A 83 17.08 -13.62 -3.51
N PRO A 84 17.86 -12.80 -4.23
CA PRO A 84 18.64 -11.75 -3.59
C PRO A 84 17.65 -10.89 -2.82
N ALA A 85 17.71 -10.99 -1.49
CA ALA A 85 17.09 -10.01 -0.62
C ALA A 85 17.76 -8.70 -1.01
N GLU A 86 17.08 -7.89 -1.82
CA GLU A 86 17.44 -6.50 -1.98
C GLU A 86 17.60 -5.96 -0.56
N SER A 87 18.85 -5.66 -0.20
CA SER A 87 19.26 -5.09 1.09
C SER A 87 18.75 -3.66 1.24
N ASN A 88 17.49 -3.40 0.86
CA ASN A 88 16.81 -2.20 1.29
C ASN A 88 16.59 -2.35 2.80
N PRO A 89 17.15 -1.43 3.61
CA PRO A 89 16.94 -1.47 5.04
C PRO A 89 15.44 -1.46 5.30
N LYS A 90 14.94 -2.49 6.00
CA LYS A 90 13.52 -2.57 6.34
C LYS A 90 13.17 -1.32 7.14
N PRO A 91 12.08 -0.60 6.80
CA PRO A 91 11.78 0.69 7.39
C PRO A 91 11.68 0.61 8.91
N LYS A 92 12.14 1.67 9.59
CA LYS A 92 12.03 1.78 11.03
C LYS A 92 10.55 2.00 11.39
N PRO A 93 10.14 1.70 12.64
CA PRO A 93 8.78 1.93 13.11
C PRO A 93 8.23 3.34 12.80
N GLU A 94 9.06 4.36 12.98
CA GLU A 94 8.74 5.76 12.72
C GLU A 94 8.52 6.09 11.23
N ASP A 95 9.05 5.27 10.31
CA ASP A 95 8.97 5.53 8.86
C ASP A 95 7.63 5.07 8.26
N TYR A 96 6.88 4.19 8.93
CA TYR A 96 5.69 3.57 8.32
C TYR A 96 4.55 4.55 8.04
N LYS A 97 4.26 5.46 8.97
CA LYS A 97 3.22 6.49 8.77
C LYS A 97 3.58 7.43 7.60
N PRO A 98 4.78 8.05 7.53
CA PRO A 98 5.13 8.89 6.39
C PRO A 98 5.21 8.11 5.07
N LEU A 99 5.68 6.86 5.09
CA LEU A 99 5.67 5.99 3.90
C LEU A 99 4.25 5.75 3.39
N LEU A 100 3.31 5.39 4.26
CA LEU A 100 1.92 5.20 3.91
C LEU A 100 1.31 6.49 3.36
N LYS A 101 1.58 7.64 4.00
CA LYS A 101 1.07 8.94 3.56
C LYS A 101 1.57 9.32 2.18
N ASN A 102 2.86 9.10 1.92
CA ASN A 102 3.43 9.34 0.61
C ASN A 102 2.82 8.39 -0.44
N GLN A 103 2.68 7.09 -0.12
CA GLN A 103 2.10 6.11 -1.04
C GLN A 103 0.66 6.46 -1.42
N VAL A 104 -0.17 6.90 -0.46
CA VAL A 104 -1.54 7.36 -0.72
C VAL A 104 -1.55 8.57 -1.66
N ARG A 105 -0.62 9.53 -1.48
CA ARG A 105 -0.50 10.71 -2.35
C ARG A 105 -0.09 10.33 -3.77
N GLU A 106 0.86 9.41 -3.93
CA GLU A 106 1.35 8.97 -5.25
C GLU A 106 0.33 8.12 -6.00
N SER A 107 -0.37 7.23 -5.31
CA SER A 107 -1.38 6.35 -5.94
C SER A 107 -2.70 7.05 -6.22
N PHE A 108 -3.04 8.10 -5.47
CA PHE A 108 -4.30 8.84 -5.61
C PHE A 108 -4.03 10.33 -5.81
N PRO A 109 -3.44 10.73 -6.95
CA PRO A 109 -3.28 12.14 -7.26
C PRO A 109 -4.66 12.80 -7.21
N GLU A 110 -4.77 13.94 -6.51
CA GLU A 110 -5.94 14.79 -6.71
C GLU A 110 -5.95 15.18 -8.18
N THR A 111 -7.05 14.91 -8.87
CA THR A 111 -7.26 15.42 -10.22
C THR A 111 -7.40 16.93 -10.15
N THR A 112 -6.30 17.64 -9.96
CA THR A 112 -6.14 18.95 -10.59
C THR A 112 -6.06 18.70 -12.09
N PRO A 113 -6.93 19.31 -12.91
CA PRO A 113 -6.85 19.23 -14.37
C PRO A 113 -5.64 20.05 -14.85
N GLU A 114 -4.41 19.59 -14.59
CA GLU A 114 -3.22 20.25 -15.13
C GLU A 114 -2.05 19.28 -15.29
N THR A 115 -2.15 18.31 -16.21
CA THR A 115 -1.02 17.92 -17.08
C THR A 115 -1.51 17.23 -18.36
N THR A 116 -2.17 18.00 -19.24
CA THR A 116 -2.11 17.73 -20.68
C THR A 116 -0.95 18.53 -21.27
N LYS A 117 0.27 18.01 -21.09
CA LYS A 117 1.48 18.24 -21.89
C LYS A 117 2.31 16.99 -21.62
N GLU A 118 2.72 16.14 -22.55
CA GLU A 118 3.16 16.36 -23.92
C GLU A 118 3.43 14.96 -24.50
N GLN A 119 2.71 14.54 -25.55
CA GLN A 119 3.28 13.70 -26.60
C GLN A 119 2.75 14.23 -27.92
N LYS A 120 3.45 15.24 -28.43
CA LYS A 120 3.41 15.65 -29.83
C LYS A 120 4.08 14.53 -30.64
N PRO A 121 3.38 13.78 -31.52
CA PRO A 121 4.10 13.10 -32.59
C PRO A 121 4.68 14.20 -33.47
N SER A 122 6.00 14.32 -33.44
CA SER A 122 6.75 15.20 -34.33
C SER A 122 6.64 14.62 -35.73
N ASP A 123 5.73 15.19 -36.53
CA ASP A 123 5.68 14.97 -37.98
C ASP A 123 6.98 15.56 -38.56
N SER A 124 7.95 14.69 -38.81
CA SER A 124 9.19 15.06 -39.51
C SER A 124 8.95 14.82 -40.99
N ASN A 125 8.42 15.86 -41.64
CA ASN A 125 8.32 15.93 -43.08
C ASN A 125 9.51 16.77 -43.59
N LYS A 126 10.52 16.12 -44.15
CA LYS A 126 11.36 16.67 -45.23
C LYS A 126 12.15 15.58 -45.95
#